data_AF-A0AAV2SS31-F1
#
_entry.id   AF-A0AAV2SS31-F1
#
_cell.length_a   1.000
_cell.length_b   1.000
_cell.length_c   1.000
_cell.angle_alpha   90.00
_cell.angle_beta   90.00
_cell.angle_gamma   90.00
#
_symmetry.space_group_name_H-M   'P 1'
#
loop_
_entity.id
_entity.type
_entity.pdbx_description
1 polymer ?
#
loop_
_entity_poly.entity_id
_entity_poly.type
_entity_poly.pdbx_seq_one_letter_code
_entity_poly.pdbx_strand_id
1 'polypeptide(L)'
;MGCCEGGIPDSQEDDNCRPIDVSNDPIFLKARRRCLRFVRSLVASKGCSTGSLGPREQLNQVTSYLDASQVYGSDDEEAQGLRTLSGGLLKESQPPSKRQGAFLPREKCPMSNSIEPECFEAGDVRVNEQPALTSMHTLWLRVHNNIARKLSYINPSWDDEILYQ
;
A
#
# COMPACT_ATOMS: atom_id res chain seq x y z
N MET A 1 13.48 0.94 -16.09
CA MET A 1 14.79 1.15 -15.46
C MET A 1 14.80 0.32 -14.20
N GLY A 2 15.72 -0.63 -14.14
CA GLY A 2 15.73 -1.61 -13.07
C GLY A 2 17.15 -1.87 -12.65
N CYS A 3 17.45 -1.57 -11.39
CA CYS A 3 18.78 -1.69 -10.80
C CYS A 3 19.46 -3.06 -10.99
N CYS A 4 18.66 -4.10 -11.24
CA CYS A 4 19.11 -5.41 -11.67
C CYS A 4 17.97 -6.08 -12.45
N GLU A 5 18.13 -6.23 -13.76
CA GLU A 5 17.14 -6.85 -14.64
C GLU A 5 17.69 -8.16 -15.21
N GLY A 6 16.89 -9.23 -15.15
CA GLY A 6 17.34 -10.56 -15.59
C GLY A 6 18.56 -11.12 -14.84
N GLY A 7 18.90 -10.55 -13.67
CA GLY A 7 20.10 -10.93 -12.91
C GLY A 7 21.39 -10.25 -13.39
N ILE A 8 21.28 -9.20 -14.21
CA ILE A 8 22.39 -8.39 -14.70
C ILE A 8 22.23 -6.98 -14.13
N PRO A 9 23.29 -6.37 -13.55
CA PRO A 9 23.23 -5.00 -13.07
C PRO A 9 22.95 -4.07 -14.26
N ASP A 10 22.13 -3.04 -14.04
CA ASP A 10 21.97 -1.98 -15.03
C ASP A 10 23.33 -1.32 -15.28
N SER A 11 23.62 -0.98 -16.54
CA SER A 11 24.87 -0.30 -16.91
C SER A 11 24.82 1.20 -16.61
N GLN A 12 23.62 1.74 -16.37
CA GLN A 12 23.45 3.12 -15.94
C GLN A 12 23.69 3.24 -14.43
N GLU A 13 24.65 4.08 -14.05
CA GLU A 13 24.89 4.47 -12.66
C GLU A 13 23.76 5.40 -12.18
N ASP A 14 22.63 4.83 -11.78
CA ASP A 14 21.62 5.53 -10.99
C ASP A 14 22.05 5.51 -9.51
N ASP A 15 22.15 6.69 -8.92
CA ASP A 15 22.61 6.86 -7.54
C ASP A 15 21.63 6.30 -6.48
N ASN A 16 20.39 6.02 -6.91
CA ASN A 16 19.37 5.32 -6.13
C ASN A 16 19.41 3.80 -6.30
N CYS A 17 20.17 3.28 -7.27
CA CYS A 17 20.37 1.85 -7.46
C CYS A 17 21.57 1.35 -6.64
N ARG A 18 21.32 0.33 -5.79
CA ARG A 18 22.38 -0.35 -5.03
C ARG A 18 22.16 -1.87 -5.11
N PRO A 19 22.28 -2.47 -6.31
CA PRO A 19 22.03 -3.90 -6.49
C PRO A 19 22.94 -4.73 -5.58
N ILE A 20 22.38 -5.81 -5.03
CA ILE A 20 23.13 -6.74 -4.18
C ILE A 20 23.89 -7.70 -5.08
N ASP A 21 25.22 -7.74 -4.98
CA ASP A 21 26.05 -8.68 -5.73
C ASP A 21 25.89 -10.10 -5.18
N VAL A 22 25.54 -11.03 -6.07
CA VAL A 22 25.44 -12.46 -5.80
C VAL A 22 26.25 -13.28 -6.80
N SER A 23 27.21 -12.66 -7.48
CA SER A 23 28.03 -13.29 -8.52
C SER A 23 28.88 -14.46 -8.00
N ASN A 24 29.10 -14.55 -6.69
CA ASN A 24 29.85 -15.64 -6.05
C ASN A 24 28.96 -16.68 -5.36
N ASP A 25 27.63 -16.54 -5.45
CA ASP A 25 26.71 -17.47 -4.79
C ASP A 25 26.36 -18.68 -5.70
N PRO A 26 26.59 -19.92 -5.25
CA PRO A 26 26.35 -21.12 -6.06
C PRO A 26 24.90 -21.34 -6.50
N ILE A 27 23.92 -20.86 -5.74
CA ILE A 27 22.49 -20.98 -6.05
C ILE A 27 22.12 -19.96 -7.13
N PHE A 28 22.53 -18.71 -6.94
CA PHE A 28 22.22 -17.64 -7.90
C PHE A 28 22.97 -17.81 -9.22
N LEU A 29 24.20 -18.32 -9.19
CA LEU A 29 24.95 -18.67 -10.40
C LEU A 29 24.27 -19.75 -11.24
N LYS A 30 23.71 -20.80 -10.62
CA LYS A 30 22.90 -21.82 -11.32
C LYS A 30 21.69 -21.21 -12.00
N ALA A 31 21.10 -20.18 -11.40
CA ALA A 31 20.00 -19.41 -11.96
C ALA A 31 20.45 -18.30 -12.94
N ARG A 32 21.74 -18.23 -13.30
CA ARG A 32 22.37 -17.20 -14.15
C ARG A 32 22.13 -15.77 -13.64
N ARG A 33 22.02 -15.60 -12.32
CA ARG A 33 21.85 -14.31 -11.64
C ARG A 33 23.16 -13.89 -10.99
N ARG A 34 23.55 -12.64 -11.24
CA ARG A 34 24.74 -11.99 -10.67
C ARG A 34 24.37 -10.86 -9.71
N CYS A 35 23.12 -10.40 -9.73
CA CYS A 35 22.63 -9.42 -8.77
C CYS A 35 21.18 -9.69 -8.33
N LEU A 36 20.79 -9.05 -7.23
CA LEU A 36 19.40 -8.87 -6.81
C LEU A 36 19.04 -7.38 -6.88
N ARG A 37 17.80 -7.08 -7.32
CA ARG A 37 17.31 -5.71 -7.44
C ARG A 37 17.15 -5.10 -6.06
N PHE A 38 17.76 -3.94 -5.85
CA PHE A 38 17.60 -3.14 -4.65
C PHE A 38 17.66 -1.65 -4.98
N VAL A 39 16.65 -0.92 -4.53
CA VAL A 39 16.50 0.54 -4.67
C VAL A 39 16.64 1.17 -3.30
N ARG A 40 17.35 2.29 -3.21
CA ARG A 40 17.48 3.05 -1.96
C ARG A 40 16.16 3.73 -1.62
N SER A 41 15.84 3.80 -0.33
CA SER A 41 14.69 4.57 0.18
C SER A 41 14.79 6.05 -0.22
N LEU A 42 13.64 6.67 -0.45
CA LEU A 42 13.54 8.10 -0.77
C LEU A 42 14.18 8.97 0.33
N VAL A 43 14.76 10.09 -0.07
CA VAL A 43 15.43 11.04 0.82
C VAL A 43 14.42 11.98 1.44
N ALA A 44 14.44 12.11 2.77
CA ALA A 44 13.79 13.24 3.43
C ALA A 44 14.71 14.47 3.33
N SER A 45 14.29 15.49 2.59
CA SER A 45 14.99 16.78 2.58
C SER A 45 14.48 17.63 3.73
N LYS A 46 15.28 17.82 4.78
CA LYS A 46 15.03 18.90 5.75
C LYS A 46 15.32 20.20 5.02
N GLY A 47 14.34 21.10 4.96
CA GLY A 47 14.43 22.37 4.22
C GLY A 47 15.81 23.03 4.32
N CYS A 48 16.33 23.47 3.17
CA CYS A 48 17.66 24.08 3.02
C CYS A 48 17.76 25.42 3.75
N SER A 49 17.86 25.44 5.07
CA SER A 49 18.02 26.69 5.82
C SER A 49 19.49 27.13 5.96
N THR A 50 20.47 26.26 5.67
CA THR A 50 21.89 26.53 5.96
C THR A 50 22.87 26.15 4.84
N GLY A 51 22.41 25.96 3.60
CA GLY A 51 23.29 25.69 2.44
C GLY A 51 23.93 24.29 2.41
N SER A 52 23.57 23.41 3.35
CA SER A 52 23.92 21.99 3.39
C SER A 52 22.67 21.17 3.67
N LEU A 53 22.45 20.10 2.91
CA LEU A 53 21.30 19.18 3.05
C LEU A 53 21.39 18.26 4.28
N GLY A 54 22.47 18.36 5.07
CA GLY A 54 22.69 17.49 6.22
C GLY A 54 22.94 16.02 5.86
N PRO A 55 23.03 15.12 6.85
CA PRO A 55 23.10 13.68 6.60
C PRO A 55 21.83 13.16 5.93
N ARG A 56 21.95 12.10 5.12
CA ARG A 56 20.79 11.49 4.42
C ARG A 56 19.83 10.85 5.42
N GLU A 57 18.60 11.32 5.44
CA GLU A 57 17.47 10.74 6.18
C GLU A 57 16.45 10.11 5.22
N GLN A 58 15.52 9.30 5.75
CA GLN A 58 14.46 8.65 4.97
C GLN A 58 13.09 9.26 5.28
N LEU A 59 12.20 9.24 4.30
CA LEU A 59 10.83 9.71 4.44
C LEU A 59 9.94 8.62 5.05
N ASN A 60 9.14 8.97 6.05
CA ASN A 60 8.00 8.17 6.47
C ASN A 60 6.76 8.61 5.67
N GLN A 61 6.14 7.69 4.94
CA GLN A 61 4.95 7.95 4.12
C GLN A 61 3.64 7.64 4.85
N VAL A 62 3.70 7.08 6.06
CA VAL A 62 2.52 6.79 6.87
C VAL A 62 2.48 7.65 8.13
N THR A 63 1.29 7.83 8.71
CA THR A 63 1.16 8.48 10.01
C THR A 63 1.92 7.70 11.08
N SER A 64 2.52 8.39 12.05
CA SER A 64 3.29 7.73 13.12
C SER A 64 2.41 7.17 14.24
N TYR A 65 1.13 7.49 14.25
CA TYR A 65 0.21 7.17 15.34
C TYR A 65 -0.41 5.79 15.17
N LEU A 66 -0.98 5.25 16.26
CA LEU A 66 -1.81 4.06 16.22
C LEU A 66 -3.26 4.47 15.92
N ASP A 67 -3.48 5.02 14.73
CA ASP A 67 -4.73 5.65 14.27
C ASP A 67 -5.48 4.83 13.22
N ALA A 68 -4.97 3.64 12.91
CA ALA A 68 -5.47 2.76 11.86
C ALA A 68 -5.36 3.36 10.43
N SER A 69 -4.35 4.19 10.16
CA SER A 69 -4.05 4.70 8.81
C SER A 69 -3.91 3.59 7.75
N GLN A 70 -3.52 2.36 8.12
CA GLN A 70 -3.54 1.23 7.18
C GLN A 70 -4.94 0.85 6.66
N VAL A 71 -6.01 1.33 7.31
CA VAL A 71 -7.41 1.16 6.90
C VAL A 71 -7.90 2.43 6.21
N TYR A 72 -7.57 3.59 6.77
CA TYR A 72 -8.17 4.88 6.39
C TYR A 72 -7.32 5.74 5.46
N GLY A 73 -6.08 5.36 5.18
CA GLY A 73 -5.12 6.17 4.43
C GLY A 73 -4.27 7.04 5.35
N SER A 74 -3.15 7.53 4.81
CA SER A 74 -2.22 8.42 5.53
C SER A 74 -2.29 9.88 5.09
N ASP A 75 -3.11 10.18 4.08
CA ASP A 75 -3.43 11.53 3.63
C ASP A 75 -4.91 11.66 3.25
N ASP A 76 -5.39 12.90 3.12
CA ASP A 76 -6.80 13.21 2.88
C ASP A 76 -7.30 12.70 1.53
N GLU A 77 -6.43 12.64 0.51
CA GLU A 77 -6.80 12.19 -0.83
C GLU A 77 -7.03 10.68 -0.83
N GLU A 78 -6.11 9.92 -0.22
CA GLU A 78 -6.25 8.47 -0.02
C GLU A 78 -7.50 8.16 0.83
N ALA A 79 -7.70 8.89 1.94
CA ALA A 79 -8.85 8.69 2.81
C ALA A 79 -10.18 8.93 2.11
N GLN A 80 -10.30 10.01 1.32
CA GLN A 80 -11.49 10.27 0.51
C GLN A 80 -11.66 9.22 -0.59
N GLY A 81 -10.55 8.79 -1.21
CA GLY A 81 -10.51 7.74 -2.22
C GLY A 81 -11.09 6.41 -1.73
N LEU A 82 -10.93 6.08 -0.46
CA LEU A 82 -11.40 4.82 0.13
C LEU A 82 -12.88 4.85 0.56
N ARG A 83 -13.53 6.02 0.61
CA ARG A 83 -14.91 6.20 1.09
C ARG A 83 -15.95 6.09 -0.01
N THR A 84 -17.14 5.60 0.33
CA THR A 84 -18.32 5.71 -0.55
C THR A 84 -18.87 7.13 -0.60
N LEU A 85 -18.48 7.98 0.36
CA LEU A 85 -19.04 9.32 0.61
C LEU A 85 -20.56 9.27 0.84
N SER A 86 -21.04 8.13 1.33
CA SER A 86 -22.44 7.92 1.67
C SER A 86 -22.58 6.89 2.79
N GLY A 87 -23.28 7.29 3.86
CA GLY A 87 -23.58 6.44 5.02
C GLY A 87 -22.41 6.16 5.95
N GLY A 88 -21.32 6.93 5.85
CA GLY A 88 -20.08 6.77 6.61
C GLY A 88 -19.35 5.47 6.28
N LEU A 89 -19.44 4.99 5.03
CA LEU A 89 -18.90 3.68 4.65
C LEU A 89 -17.59 3.78 3.86
N LEU A 90 -16.76 2.77 4.03
CA LEU A 90 -15.66 2.46 3.13
C LEU A 90 -16.16 1.67 1.92
N LYS A 91 -15.56 1.91 0.75
CA LYS A 91 -15.84 1.19 -0.49
C LYS A 91 -15.57 -0.30 -0.29
N GLU A 92 -16.43 -1.16 -0.80
CA GLU A 92 -16.26 -2.62 -0.69
C GLU A 92 -16.63 -3.30 -2.02
N SER A 93 -15.96 -4.42 -2.32
CA SER A 93 -16.25 -5.22 -3.52
C SER A 93 -17.13 -6.42 -3.18
N GLN A 94 -17.94 -6.85 -4.16
CA GLN A 94 -18.81 -8.01 -3.97
C GLN A 94 -17.96 -9.28 -3.90
N PRO A 95 -18.32 -10.22 -2.99
CA PRO A 95 -17.62 -11.48 -2.90
C PRO A 95 -17.87 -12.38 -4.11
N PRO A 96 -16.94 -13.30 -4.43
CA PRO A 96 -17.15 -14.32 -5.46
C PRO A 96 -18.35 -15.23 -5.18
N SER A 97 -18.73 -15.37 -3.90
CA SER A 97 -19.87 -16.17 -3.46
C SER A 97 -20.74 -15.39 -2.49
N LYS A 98 -22.06 -15.49 -2.64
CA LYS A 98 -23.05 -14.89 -1.73
C LYS A 98 -22.97 -15.39 -0.29
N ARG A 99 -22.22 -16.48 -0.03
CA ARG A 99 -21.96 -17.01 1.33
C ARG A 99 -20.81 -16.32 2.04
N GLN A 100 -20.03 -15.48 1.35
CA GLN A 100 -18.88 -14.77 1.92
C GLN A 100 -19.27 -13.31 2.21
N GLY A 101 -18.56 -12.66 3.14
CA GLY A 101 -18.71 -11.23 3.38
C GLY A 101 -18.02 -10.38 2.31
N ALA A 102 -18.25 -9.07 2.31
CA ALA A 102 -17.65 -8.14 1.37
C ALA A 102 -16.10 -8.20 1.38
N PHE A 103 -15.46 -7.96 0.24
CA PHE A 103 -14.01 -7.85 0.16
C PHE A 103 -13.61 -6.38 0.06
N LEU A 104 -12.31 -6.12 0.22
CA LEU A 104 -11.72 -4.82 -0.11
C LEU A 104 -12.07 -4.38 -1.54
N PRO A 105 -12.11 -3.07 -1.83
CA PRO A 105 -12.28 -2.55 -3.18
C PRO A 105 -11.15 -3.05 -4.09
N ARG A 106 -11.41 -3.12 -5.40
CA ARG A 106 -10.46 -3.63 -6.39
C ARG A 106 -9.98 -2.51 -7.29
N GLU A 107 -8.69 -2.53 -7.58
CA GLU A 107 -8.02 -1.63 -8.51
C GLU A 107 -7.24 -2.39 -9.57
N LYS A 108 -6.88 -1.70 -10.67
CA LYS A 108 -6.03 -2.27 -11.71
C LYS A 108 -4.61 -2.39 -11.19
N CYS A 109 -4.07 -3.60 -11.24
CA CYS A 109 -2.77 -3.89 -10.66
C CYS A 109 -1.65 -3.89 -11.71
N PRO A 110 -0.63 -3.03 -11.60
CA PRO A 110 0.43 -2.98 -12.62
C PRO A 110 1.39 -4.19 -12.61
N MET A 111 1.29 -5.07 -11.60
CA MET A 111 2.31 -6.11 -11.31
C MET A 111 2.02 -7.52 -11.82
N SER A 112 0.93 -7.77 -12.54
CA SER A 112 0.64 -9.12 -13.05
C SER A 112 0.50 -9.18 -14.57
N ASN A 113 1.09 -10.23 -15.15
CA ASN A 113 0.99 -10.59 -16.57
C ASN A 113 -0.39 -11.18 -16.95
N SER A 114 -1.35 -11.15 -16.02
CA SER A 114 -2.76 -11.41 -16.32
C SER A 114 -3.28 -10.40 -17.35
N ILE A 115 -4.30 -10.79 -18.11
CA ILE A 115 -4.98 -9.88 -19.05
C ILE A 115 -5.69 -8.75 -18.29
N GLU A 116 -6.15 -9.01 -17.06
CA GLU A 116 -6.72 -8.02 -16.13
C GLU A 116 -6.31 -8.36 -14.69
N PRO A 117 -5.13 -7.92 -14.25
CA PRO A 117 -4.69 -8.11 -12.88
C PRO A 117 -5.45 -7.18 -11.93
N GLU A 118 -6.23 -7.74 -11.02
CA GLU A 118 -6.91 -7.00 -9.97
C GLU A 118 -6.14 -7.10 -8.65
N CYS A 119 -5.92 -5.96 -8.00
CA CYS A 119 -5.38 -5.89 -6.64
C CYS A 119 -6.40 -5.26 -5.71
N PHE A 120 -6.26 -5.52 -4.42
CA PHE A 120 -7.07 -4.86 -3.41
C PHE A 120 -6.50 -3.49 -3.09
N GLU A 121 -7.40 -2.54 -2.84
CA GLU A 121 -7.08 -1.19 -2.40
C GLU A 121 -7.45 -1.05 -0.91
N ALA A 122 -6.59 -0.37 -0.14
CA ALA A 122 -6.75 -0.07 1.28
C ALA A 122 -5.88 1.14 1.63
N GLY A 123 -5.92 1.63 2.88
CA GLY A 123 -5.07 2.73 3.36
C GLY A 123 -3.56 2.42 3.48
N ASP A 124 -3.12 1.26 2.99
CA ASP A 124 -1.70 0.94 2.87
C ASP A 124 -1.46 0.11 1.60
N VAL A 125 -0.49 0.56 0.80
CA VAL A 125 -0.13 -0.04 -0.50
C VAL A 125 0.34 -1.49 -0.41
N ARG A 126 0.73 -1.96 0.78
CA ARG A 126 1.23 -3.34 1.01
C ARG A 126 0.11 -4.35 1.25
N VAL A 127 -1.15 -3.94 1.17
CA VAL A 127 -2.32 -4.81 1.39
C VAL A 127 -2.30 -6.12 0.58
N ASN A 128 -1.62 -6.14 -0.57
CA ASN A 128 -1.50 -7.31 -1.46
C ASN A 128 -0.20 -8.13 -1.27
N GLU A 129 0.61 -7.85 -0.24
CA GLU A 129 1.91 -8.53 -0.05
C GLU A 129 1.73 -10.03 0.22
N GLN A 130 0.75 -10.38 1.05
CA GLN A 130 0.40 -11.76 1.35
C GLN A 130 -1.06 -11.90 1.85
N PRO A 131 -1.70 -13.06 1.65
CA PRO A 131 -3.15 -13.21 1.87
C PRO A 131 -3.64 -13.01 3.32
N ALA A 132 -2.83 -13.34 4.33
CA ALA A 132 -3.16 -13.11 5.73
C ALA A 132 -3.17 -11.60 6.08
N LEU A 133 -2.27 -10.80 5.51
CA LEU A 133 -2.31 -9.34 5.66
C LEU A 133 -3.57 -8.78 5.01
N THR A 134 -3.85 -9.17 3.76
CA THR A 134 -5.09 -8.80 3.06
C THR A 134 -6.35 -9.16 3.87
N SER A 135 -6.34 -10.32 4.52
CA SER A 135 -7.44 -10.78 5.37
C SER A 135 -7.65 -9.87 6.57
N MET A 136 -6.58 -9.36 7.18
CA MET A 136 -6.66 -8.40 8.28
C MET A 136 -7.21 -7.04 7.83
N HIS A 137 -6.76 -6.51 6.70
CA HIS A 137 -7.34 -5.28 6.12
C HIS A 137 -8.84 -5.46 5.83
N THR A 138 -9.22 -6.59 5.23
CA THR A 138 -10.63 -6.92 4.95
C THR A 138 -11.46 -7.00 6.24
N LEU A 139 -10.91 -7.57 7.32
CA LEU A 139 -11.58 -7.63 8.61
C LEU A 139 -11.88 -6.23 9.14
N TRP A 140 -10.89 -5.34 9.16
CA TRP A 140 -11.05 -4.00 9.71
C TRP A 140 -12.02 -3.15 8.90
N LEU A 141 -12.01 -3.26 7.57
CA LEU A 141 -13.03 -2.64 6.72
C LEU A 141 -14.44 -3.10 7.10
N ARG A 142 -14.64 -4.42 7.25
CA ARG A 142 -15.96 -4.96 7.63
C ARG A 142 -16.39 -4.48 9.01
N VAL A 143 -15.45 -4.34 9.94
CA VAL A 143 -15.71 -3.80 11.28
C VAL A 143 -16.17 -2.35 11.19
N HIS A 144 -15.47 -1.50 10.44
CA HIS A 144 -15.86 -0.10 10.21
C HIS A 144 -17.27 -0.01 9.62
N ASN A 145 -17.52 -0.66 8.48
CA ASN A 145 -18.83 -0.64 7.81
C ASN A 145 -19.97 -1.19 8.69
N ASN A 146 -19.68 -2.18 9.55
CA ASN A 146 -20.66 -2.68 10.51
C ASN A 146 -20.96 -1.68 11.64
N ILE A 147 -19.95 -0.95 12.12
CA ILE A 147 -20.12 0.10 13.14
C ILE A 147 -20.93 1.27 12.55
N ALA A 148 -20.53 1.80 11.39
CA ALA A 148 -21.22 2.91 10.73
C ALA A 148 -22.70 2.61 10.46
N ARG A 149 -23.02 1.40 9.95
CA ARG A 149 -24.42 0.95 9.76
C ARG A 149 -25.22 0.93 11.06
N LYS A 150 -24.62 0.47 12.16
CA LYS A 150 -25.28 0.45 13.48
C LYS A 150 -25.46 1.85 14.05
N LEU A 151 -24.47 2.72 13.92
CA LEU A 151 -24.55 4.11 14.34
C LEU A 151 -25.62 4.87 13.57
N SER A 152 -25.72 4.65 12.26
CA SER A 152 -26.77 5.24 11.41
C SER A 152 -28.18 4.81 11.84
N TYR A 153 -28.36 3.54 12.25
CA TYR A 153 -29.64 3.06 12.79
C TYR A 153 -30.00 3.72 14.13
N ILE A 154 -29.01 3.90 15.02
CA ILE A 154 -29.21 4.51 16.35
C ILE A 154 -29.41 6.03 16.24
N ASN A 155 -28.69 6.68 15.32
CA ASN A 155 -28.69 8.13 15.12
C ASN A 155 -29.06 8.50 13.67
N PRO A 156 -30.35 8.48 13.30
CA PRO A 156 -30.77 8.72 11.91
C PRO A 156 -30.51 10.14 11.38
N SER A 157 -30.17 11.08 12.26
CA SER A 157 -29.87 12.48 11.90
C SER A 157 -28.40 12.74 11.62
N TRP A 158 -27.51 11.78 11.89
CA TRP A 158 -26.08 11.93 11.61
C TRP A 158 -25.82 11.85 10.11
N ASP A 159 -24.98 12.75 9.62
CA ASP A 159 -24.56 12.79 8.22
C ASP A 159 -23.43 11.80 7.94
N ASP A 160 -22.98 11.75 6.68
CA ASP A 160 -21.92 10.85 6.24
C ASP A 160 -20.61 11.03 7.01
N GLU A 161 -20.24 12.29 7.28
CA GLU A 161 -18.97 12.61 7.91
C GLU A 161 -18.96 12.19 9.37
N ILE A 162 -20.04 12.48 10.12
CA ILE A 162 -20.16 12.07 11.52
C ILE A 162 -20.19 10.55 11.65
N LEU A 163 -20.75 9.83 10.67
CA LEU A 163 -20.78 8.36 10.70
C LEU A 163 -19.43 7.72 10.38
N TYR A 164 -18.59 8.41 9.59
CA TYR A 164 -17.26 7.95 9.20
C TYR A 164 -16.22 8.15 10.32
N GLN A 165 -16.27 9.30 11.01
CA GLN A 165 -15.36 9.66 12.10
C GLN A 165 -15.67 8.91 13.40
#